data_AF-A0A923TEP3-F1
#
_entry.id   AF-A0A923TEP3-F1
#
_cell.length_a   1.000
_cell.length_b   1.000
_cell.length_c   1.000
_cell.angle_alpha   90.00
_cell.angle_beta   90.00
_cell.angle_gamma   90.00
#
_symmetry.space_group_name_H-M   'P 1'
#
loop_
_entity.id
_entity.type
_entity.pdbx_description
1 polymer ?
#
loop_
_entity_poly.entity_id
_entity_poly.type
_entity_poly.pdbx_seq_one_letter_code
_entity_poly.pdbx_strand_id
1 'polypeptide(L)'
;MNAQKPPEGLAQLAWASDRVFLLFSFRFQARWRIYHIRFTERQIGLSDKDFQGLPAVLARRSAQIEKEPLLYVYWKTNQILDHDPLAPELLQLIEDQLAALQSFEPVLPLEDYIDNLSAIDNYCAHCTRQGNVALEIVAFRARLLLLEGKYGKHWRKTPYLPLLLFTNLALNAVQIEGRANWRYVPVFGLSEDVVVRGVGDWLEGYIKGYQTRVEKQYRKSAVAYIRARLAFAEKDFPRAAKEILKVEEEAVEVLVLSIRRLLLMTWYELRYCSGDAPDPMARKLLTDPRATLKTVRERLRDLVERQGTLHAHSEHFLPFINAFATLLTLRDGLEKMPPEGLARSKYLYQPRKEALEALQDYIHESGDWLREKFNALA
;
A
#
# COMPACT_ATOMS: atom_id res chain seq x y z
N MET A 1 -34.34 37.20 30.30
CA MET A 1 -34.60 36.39 29.10
C MET A 1 -34.69 34.94 29.52
N ASN A 2 -35.87 34.31 29.45
CA ASN A 2 -36.00 32.88 29.72
C ASN A 2 -35.33 32.12 28.58
N ALA A 3 -34.19 31.47 28.84
CA ALA A 3 -33.54 30.62 27.87
C ALA A 3 -34.49 29.47 27.50
N GLN A 4 -35.05 29.52 26.29
CA GLN A 4 -35.84 28.43 25.76
C GLN A 4 -34.95 27.18 25.66
N LYS A 5 -35.19 26.21 26.55
CA LYS A 5 -35.57 24.85 26.13
C LYS A 5 -35.25 24.48 24.68
N PRO A 6 -34.03 24.10 24.26
CA PRO A 6 -33.87 23.52 22.93
C PRO A 6 -34.85 22.35 22.75
N PRO A 7 -35.42 22.15 21.54
CA PRO A 7 -36.37 21.07 21.28
C PRO A 7 -35.81 19.70 21.68
N GLU A 8 -36.69 18.83 22.19
CA GLU A 8 -36.33 17.43 22.45
C GLU A 8 -35.81 16.77 21.16
N GLY A 9 -34.71 16.02 21.26
CA GLY A 9 -34.06 15.36 20.12
C GLY A 9 -33.07 16.22 19.31
N LEU A 10 -33.02 17.55 19.49
CA LEU A 10 -32.05 18.40 18.78
C LEU A 10 -30.60 17.99 19.08
N ALA A 11 -30.32 17.59 20.32
CA ALA A 11 -29.00 17.09 20.72
C ALA A 11 -28.62 15.76 20.02
N GLN A 12 -29.60 14.88 19.80
CA GLN A 12 -29.40 13.61 19.09
C GLN A 12 -29.16 13.85 17.60
N LEU A 13 -29.92 14.75 16.98
CA LEU A 13 -29.73 15.13 15.58
C LEU A 13 -28.36 15.79 15.37
N ALA A 14 -27.97 16.72 16.26
CA ALA A 14 -26.66 17.34 16.24
C ALA A 14 -25.53 16.31 16.39
N TRP A 15 -25.71 15.30 17.25
CA TRP A 15 -24.76 14.21 17.35
C TRP A 15 -24.71 13.35 16.08
N ALA A 16 -25.84 12.98 15.50
CA ALA A 16 -25.88 12.19 14.27
C ALA A 16 -25.15 12.89 13.11
N SER A 17 -25.36 14.21 12.96
CA SER A 17 -24.65 15.03 11.98
C SER A 17 -23.14 15.10 12.25
N ASP A 18 -22.75 15.42 13.49
CA ASP A 18 -21.34 15.46 13.89
C ASP A 18 -20.65 14.11 13.68
N ARG A 19 -21.33 13.01 14.01
CA ARG A 19 -20.82 11.64 13.85
C ARG A 19 -20.50 11.32 12.39
N VAL A 20 -21.40 11.64 11.47
CA VAL A 20 -21.18 11.43 10.02
C VAL A 20 -20.01 12.27 9.53
N PHE A 21 -19.97 13.55 9.92
CA PHE A 21 -18.88 14.45 9.59
C PHE A 21 -17.52 13.94 10.12
N LEU A 22 -17.46 13.53 11.38
CA LEU A 22 -16.25 12.98 12.01
C LEU A 22 -15.75 11.74 11.27
N LEU A 23 -16.64 10.77 11.03
CA LEU A 23 -16.25 9.52 10.35
C LEU A 23 -15.74 9.78 8.93
N PHE A 24 -16.43 10.64 8.18
CA PHE A 24 -15.98 11.03 6.85
C PHE A 24 -14.61 11.74 6.91
N SER A 25 -14.47 12.73 7.79
CA SER A 25 -13.24 13.51 7.92
C SER A 25 -12.05 12.64 8.32
N PHE A 26 -12.20 11.75 9.31
CA PHE A 26 -11.10 10.87 9.74
C PHE A 26 -10.69 9.87 8.66
N ARG A 27 -11.64 9.28 7.91
CA ARG A 27 -11.35 8.39 6.79
C ARG A 27 -10.54 9.10 5.71
N PHE A 28 -10.99 10.28 5.32
CA PHE A 28 -10.34 11.08 4.28
C PHE A 28 -8.96 11.57 4.73
N GLN A 29 -8.83 12.04 5.97
CA GLN A 29 -7.57 12.50 6.53
C GLN A 29 -6.53 11.38 6.60
N ALA A 30 -6.92 10.18 7.07
CA ALA A 30 -6.02 9.04 7.11
C ALA A 30 -5.55 8.64 5.70
N ARG A 31 -6.47 8.55 4.73
CA ARG A 31 -6.14 8.25 3.34
C ARG A 31 -5.24 9.31 2.72
N TRP A 32 -5.52 10.58 2.95
CA TRP A 32 -4.73 11.71 2.46
C TRP A 32 -3.27 11.63 2.95
N ARG A 33 -3.06 11.37 4.25
CA ARG A 33 -1.73 11.20 4.84
C ARG A 33 -0.97 10.00 4.29
N ILE A 34 -1.61 8.84 4.22
CA ILE A 34 -0.98 7.63 3.66
C ILE A 34 -0.66 7.79 2.18
N TYR A 35 -1.49 8.52 1.44
CA TYR A 35 -1.25 8.76 0.03
C TYR A 35 -0.02 9.64 -0.18
N HIS A 36 0.18 10.71 0.60
CA HIS A 36 1.41 11.50 0.55
C HIS A 36 2.67 10.67 0.84
N ILE A 37 2.57 9.68 1.72
CA ILE A 37 3.66 8.72 2.01
C ILE A 37 3.98 7.81 0.81
N ARG A 38 2.97 7.45 0.00
CA ARG A 38 3.10 6.51 -1.12
C ARG A 38 3.38 7.18 -2.46
N PHE A 39 2.85 8.39 -2.65
CA PHE A 39 2.82 9.10 -3.93
C PHE A 39 3.22 10.56 -3.69
N THR A 40 4.49 10.77 -3.39
CA THR A 40 5.05 12.09 -3.05
C THR A 40 4.86 13.14 -4.15
N GLU A 41 4.71 12.71 -5.42
CA GLU A 41 4.62 13.58 -6.60
C GLU A 41 3.18 13.91 -7.03
N ARG A 42 2.16 13.30 -6.42
CA ARG A 42 0.77 13.49 -6.85
C ARG A 42 0.00 14.41 -5.91
N GLN A 43 -0.47 15.53 -6.45
CA GLN A 43 -1.46 16.36 -5.77
C GLN A 43 -2.81 15.64 -5.77
N ILE A 44 -3.20 15.12 -4.61
CA ILE A 44 -4.61 14.89 -4.34
C ILE A 44 -5.20 16.27 -4.12
N GLY A 45 -6.35 16.59 -4.71
CA GLY A 45 -7.03 17.89 -4.52
C GLY A 45 -7.58 18.11 -3.10
N LEU A 46 -6.86 17.67 -2.07
CA LEU A 46 -7.12 17.82 -0.65
C LEU A 46 -5.94 18.54 0.00
N SER A 47 -6.26 19.32 1.02
CA SER A 47 -5.36 20.17 1.77
C SER A 47 -5.80 20.24 3.23
N ASP A 48 -4.97 20.83 4.10
CA ASP A 48 -5.37 21.09 5.49
C ASP A 48 -6.66 21.91 5.62
N LYS A 49 -6.98 22.74 4.61
CA LYS A 49 -8.20 23.55 4.60
C LYS A 49 -9.47 22.69 4.60
N ASP A 50 -9.41 21.52 3.98
CA ASP A 50 -10.53 20.59 3.89
C ASP A 50 -10.86 19.95 5.25
N PHE A 51 -9.96 20.08 6.25
CA PHE A 51 -10.10 19.52 7.59
C PHE A 51 -10.23 20.58 8.70
N GLN A 52 -10.34 21.87 8.38
CA GLN A 52 -10.36 22.97 9.37
C GLN A 52 -11.48 22.87 10.42
N GLY A 53 -12.63 22.27 10.07
CA GLY A 53 -13.74 22.06 11.00
C GLY A 53 -13.53 20.91 11.99
N LEU A 54 -12.62 19.98 11.69
CA LEU A 54 -12.43 18.75 12.46
C LEU A 54 -12.01 19.00 13.92
N PRO A 55 -11.01 19.87 14.22
CA PRO A 55 -10.58 20.10 15.60
C PRO A 55 -11.70 20.64 16.51
N ALA A 56 -12.55 21.53 15.99
CA ALA A 56 -13.65 22.11 16.76
C ALA A 56 -14.73 21.06 17.10
N VAL A 57 -15.08 20.18 16.16
CA VAL A 57 -16.04 19.10 16.41
C VAL A 57 -15.43 18.04 17.34
N LEU A 58 -14.14 17.71 17.16
CA LEU A 58 -13.40 16.80 18.03
C LEU A 58 -13.44 17.26 19.49
N ALA A 59 -13.06 18.53 19.75
CA ALA A 59 -13.03 19.08 21.10
C ALA A 59 -14.40 19.04 21.79
N ARG A 60 -15.48 19.23 21.02
CA ARG A 60 -16.85 19.16 21.52
C ARG A 60 -17.33 17.73 21.80
N ARG A 61 -16.78 16.72 21.12
CA ARG A 61 -17.32 15.35 21.07
C ARG A 61 -16.38 14.25 21.55
N SER A 62 -15.23 14.59 22.15
CA SER A 62 -14.21 13.62 22.58
C SER A 62 -14.78 12.47 23.40
N ALA A 63 -15.60 12.77 24.41
CA ALA A 63 -16.21 11.75 25.28
C ALA A 63 -17.21 10.82 24.55
N GLN A 64 -17.83 11.27 23.46
CA GLN A 64 -18.69 10.42 22.62
C GLN A 64 -17.85 9.58 21.66
N ILE A 65 -16.78 10.15 21.09
CA ILE A 65 -15.83 9.45 20.21
C ILE A 65 -15.22 8.25 20.93
N GLU A 66 -14.78 8.42 22.19
CA GLU A 66 -14.19 7.35 23.00
C GLU A 66 -15.12 6.16 23.26
N LYS A 67 -16.44 6.39 23.23
CA LYS A 67 -17.45 5.36 23.45
C LYS A 67 -17.88 4.66 22.17
N GLU A 68 -17.50 5.19 21.01
CA GLU A 68 -17.89 4.65 19.72
C GLU A 68 -16.70 3.98 19.02
N PRO A 69 -16.66 2.63 18.95
CA PRO A 69 -15.50 1.89 18.44
C PRO A 69 -14.98 2.38 17.08
N LEU A 70 -15.88 2.64 16.13
CA LEU A 70 -15.50 3.05 14.79
C LEU A 70 -14.86 4.44 14.75
N LEU A 71 -15.44 5.42 15.47
CA LEU A 71 -14.84 6.75 15.56
C LEU A 71 -13.53 6.71 16.35
N TYR A 72 -13.50 5.94 17.45
CA TYR A 72 -12.32 5.78 18.29
C TYR A 72 -11.12 5.28 17.48
N VAL A 73 -11.28 4.17 16.73
CA VAL A 73 -10.15 3.59 15.99
C VAL A 73 -9.65 4.55 14.92
N TYR A 74 -10.53 5.23 14.19
CA TYR A 74 -10.09 6.20 13.19
C TYR A 74 -9.45 7.44 13.79
N TRP A 75 -9.96 7.94 14.91
CA TRP A 75 -9.35 9.05 15.63
C TRP A 75 -7.93 8.69 16.08
N LYS A 76 -7.75 7.53 16.72
CA LYS A 76 -6.44 7.03 17.18
C LYS A 76 -5.48 6.75 16.02
N THR A 77 -5.96 6.17 14.93
CA THR A 77 -5.15 6.00 13.72
C THR A 77 -4.68 7.36 13.20
N ASN A 78 -5.54 8.37 13.08
CA ASN A 78 -5.09 9.70 12.65
C ASN A 78 -4.08 10.32 13.62
N GLN A 79 -4.26 10.17 14.94
CA GLN A 79 -3.25 10.63 15.91
C GLN A 79 -1.88 9.99 15.62
N ILE A 80 -1.83 8.66 15.43
CA ILE A 80 -0.60 7.93 15.07
C ILE A 80 0.03 8.49 13.79
N LEU A 81 -0.78 8.76 12.75
CA LEU A 81 -0.29 9.28 11.47
C LEU A 81 0.26 10.70 11.56
N ASP A 82 -0.09 11.46 12.60
CA ASP A 82 0.44 12.81 12.88
C ASP A 82 1.73 12.81 13.70
N HIS A 83 2.09 11.69 14.32
CA HIS A 83 3.29 11.65 15.14
C HIS A 83 4.56 11.79 14.29
N ASP A 84 5.62 12.27 14.93
CA ASP A 84 6.97 12.20 14.36
C ASP A 84 7.34 10.72 14.15
N PRO A 85 7.74 10.31 12.94
CA PRO A 85 8.19 8.94 12.64
C PRO A 85 9.29 8.38 13.55
N LEU A 86 10.06 9.27 14.20
CA LEU A 86 11.15 8.92 15.12
C LEU A 86 10.77 9.08 16.60
N ALA A 87 9.51 9.40 16.91
CA ALA A 87 9.05 9.55 18.29
C ALA A 87 9.19 8.23 19.09
N PRO A 88 9.76 8.27 20.31
CA PRO A 88 10.02 7.08 21.11
C PRO A 88 8.74 6.37 21.58
N GLU A 89 7.65 7.12 21.82
CA GLU A 89 6.36 6.60 22.25
C GLU A 89 5.55 5.91 21.14
N LEU A 90 5.96 6.09 19.88
CA LEU A 90 5.17 5.69 18.71
C LEU A 90 4.88 4.19 18.66
N LEU A 91 5.86 3.37 19.07
CA LEU A 91 5.68 1.91 19.13
C LEU A 91 4.52 1.51 20.05
N GLN A 92 4.46 2.11 21.25
CA GLN A 92 3.41 1.80 22.22
C GLN A 92 2.04 2.24 21.72
N LEU A 93 1.95 3.44 21.11
CA LEU A 93 0.70 3.94 20.54
C LEU A 93 0.15 3.00 19.45
N ILE A 94 1.03 2.47 18.60
CA ILE A 94 0.65 1.52 17.55
C ILE A 94 0.22 0.18 18.15
N GLU A 95 0.93 -0.33 19.15
CA GLU A 95 0.56 -1.56 19.86
C GLU A 95 -0.83 -1.45 20.51
N ASP A 96 -1.07 -0.36 21.23
CA ASP A 96 -2.37 -0.08 21.87
C ASP A 96 -3.49 -0.01 20.83
N GLN A 97 -3.21 0.60 19.67
CA GLN A 97 -4.18 0.70 18.59
C GLN A 97 -4.44 -0.63 17.90
N LEU A 98 -3.42 -1.47 17.69
CA LEU A 98 -3.62 -2.83 17.16
C LEU A 98 -4.46 -3.66 18.13
N ALA A 99 -4.20 -3.57 19.43
CA ALA A 99 -5.02 -4.24 20.44
C ALA A 99 -6.48 -3.74 20.42
N ALA A 100 -6.68 -2.42 20.31
CA ALA A 100 -8.02 -1.84 20.20
C ALA A 100 -8.76 -2.33 18.94
N LEU A 101 -8.11 -2.31 17.77
CA LEU A 101 -8.67 -2.80 16.51
C LEU A 101 -9.09 -4.28 16.62
N GLN A 102 -8.25 -5.13 17.20
CA GLN A 102 -8.58 -6.55 17.41
C GLN A 102 -9.77 -6.71 18.37
N SER A 103 -9.81 -5.95 19.47
CA SER A 103 -10.93 -6.00 20.43
C SER A 103 -12.26 -5.56 19.81
N PHE A 104 -12.22 -4.63 18.85
CA PHE A 104 -13.39 -4.11 18.16
C PHE A 104 -13.72 -4.85 16.85
N GLU A 105 -12.89 -5.81 16.41
CA GLU A 105 -13.11 -6.60 15.18
C GLU A 105 -14.57 -7.08 15.02
N PRO A 106 -15.27 -7.59 16.06
CA PRO A 106 -16.64 -8.12 15.91
C PRO A 106 -17.70 -7.05 15.59
N VAL A 107 -17.44 -5.77 15.89
CA VAL A 107 -18.41 -4.67 15.76
C VAL A 107 -18.04 -3.67 14.67
N LEU A 108 -16.83 -3.76 14.11
CA LEU A 108 -16.38 -2.91 13.02
C LEU A 108 -16.83 -3.47 11.66
N PRO A 109 -17.23 -2.61 10.71
CA PRO A 109 -17.30 -3.02 9.31
C PRO A 109 -15.94 -3.52 8.83
N LEU A 110 -15.93 -4.66 8.11
CA LEU A 110 -14.69 -5.29 7.65
C LEU A 110 -13.81 -4.33 6.82
N GLU A 111 -14.42 -3.49 5.98
CA GLU A 111 -13.70 -2.50 5.18
C GLU A 111 -12.97 -1.47 6.05
N ASP A 112 -13.61 -0.98 7.11
CA ASP A 112 -13.00 -0.01 8.03
C ASP A 112 -11.89 -0.64 8.88
N TYR A 113 -12.06 -1.89 9.29
CA TYR A 113 -11.02 -2.66 9.97
C TYR A 113 -9.77 -2.80 9.08
N ILE A 114 -9.97 -3.21 7.82
CA ILE A 114 -8.90 -3.34 6.83
C ILE A 114 -8.24 -1.98 6.52
N ASP A 115 -9.02 -0.92 6.36
CA ASP A 115 -8.49 0.42 6.04
C ASP A 115 -7.61 0.96 7.16
N ASN A 116 -8.02 0.81 8.43
CA ASN A 116 -7.19 1.22 9.58
C ASN A 116 -5.89 0.42 9.66
N LEU A 117 -5.95 -0.92 9.52
CA LEU A 117 -4.75 -1.77 9.52
C LEU A 117 -3.81 -1.44 8.35
N SER A 118 -4.37 -1.15 7.18
CA SER A 118 -3.61 -0.70 6.01
C SER A 118 -2.92 0.63 6.28
N ALA A 119 -3.60 1.60 6.90
CA ALA A 119 -2.98 2.87 7.26
C ALA A 119 -1.80 2.68 8.22
N ILE A 120 -1.99 1.87 9.27
CA ILE A 120 -0.93 1.55 10.24
C ILE A 120 0.26 0.86 9.55
N ASP A 121 0.03 -0.21 8.78
CA ASP A 121 1.10 -0.92 8.04
C ASP A 121 1.93 0.03 7.18
N ASN A 122 1.25 0.90 6.41
CA ASN A 122 1.92 1.85 5.53
C ASN A 122 2.75 2.89 6.28
N TYR A 123 2.21 3.42 7.37
CA TYR A 123 2.90 4.39 8.17
C TYR A 123 4.11 3.77 8.88
N CYS A 124 3.98 2.58 9.47
CA CYS A 124 5.11 1.85 10.05
C CYS A 124 6.20 1.55 9.02
N ALA A 125 5.82 1.14 7.80
CA ALA A 125 6.76 0.92 6.70
C ALA A 125 7.47 2.22 6.26
N HIS A 126 6.80 3.37 6.35
CA HIS A 126 7.42 4.68 6.12
C HIS A 126 8.42 5.03 7.22
N CYS A 127 8.04 4.90 8.48
CA CYS A 127 8.91 5.18 9.63
C CYS A 127 10.14 4.26 9.65
N THR A 128 9.97 2.98 9.29
CA THR A 128 11.08 2.02 9.16
C THR A 128 12.09 2.49 8.11
N ARG A 129 11.63 3.02 6.96
CA ARG A 129 12.50 3.58 5.91
C ARG A 129 13.24 4.84 6.36
N GLN A 130 12.73 5.53 7.37
CA GLN A 130 13.39 6.69 7.99
C GLN A 130 14.32 6.32 9.16
N GLY A 131 14.44 5.03 9.50
CA GLY A 131 15.37 4.53 10.51
C GLY A 131 14.72 3.98 11.78
N ASN A 132 13.39 4.06 11.93
CA ASN A 132 12.69 3.49 13.09
C ASN A 132 12.42 1.98 12.92
N VAL A 133 13.48 1.18 13.03
CA VAL A 133 13.46 -0.28 12.79
C VAL A 133 12.60 -1.04 13.83
N ALA A 134 12.35 -0.45 15.00
CA ALA A 134 11.49 -1.05 16.02
C ALA A 134 10.05 -1.27 15.54
N LEU A 135 9.58 -0.46 14.57
CA LEU A 135 8.23 -0.55 14.02
C LEU A 135 8.03 -1.69 13.01
N GLU A 136 9.08 -2.40 12.63
CA GLU A 136 8.99 -3.47 11.62
C GLU A 136 8.10 -4.64 12.08
N ILE A 137 8.12 -4.97 13.38
CA ILE A 137 7.31 -6.06 13.96
C ILE A 137 5.83 -5.68 13.97
N VAL A 138 5.50 -4.44 14.36
CA VAL A 138 4.10 -3.97 14.35
C VAL A 138 3.57 -3.78 12.94
N ALA A 139 4.42 -3.38 11.98
CA ALA A 139 4.05 -3.38 10.56
C ALA A 139 3.68 -4.78 10.08
N PHE A 140 4.51 -5.78 10.41
CA PHE A 140 4.24 -7.18 10.09
C PHE A 140 2.91 -7.66 10.71
N ARG A 141 2.66 -7.36 11.99
CA ARG A 141 1.41 -7.73 12.68
C ARG A 141 0.18 -7.06 12.05
N ALA A 142 0.25 -5.76 11.75
CA ALA A 142 -0.83 -5.05 11.07
C ALA A 142 -1.16 -5.69 9.71
N ARG A 143 -0.13 -6.05 8.93
CA ARG A 143 -0.29 -6.71 7.63
C ARG A 143 -0.85 -8.13 7.74
N LEU A 144 -0.43 -8.88 8.76
CA LEU A 144 -0.97 -10.20 9.06
C LEU A 144 -2.46 -10.12 9.41
N LEU A 145 -2.87 -9.20 10.29
CA LEU A 145 -4.27 -8.97 10.64
C LEU A 145 -5.10 -8.53 9.44
N LEU A 146 -4.55 -7.69 8.57
CA LEU A 146 -5.20 -7.30 7.32
C LEU A 146 -5.43 -8.53 6.43
N LEU A 147 -4.43 -9.39 6.33
CA LEU A 147 -4.51 -10.62 5.55
C LEU A 147 -5.53 -11.58 6.17
N GLU A 148 -5.58 -11.73 7.50
CA GLU A 148 -6.57 -12.53 8.21
C GLU A 148 -8.01 -12.02 8.04
N GLY A 149 -8.21 -10.71 8.14
CA GLY A 149 -9.53 -10.10 7.92
C GLY A 149 -10.01 -10.32 6.50
N LYS A 150 -9.18 -9.99 5.50
CA LYS A 150 -9.58 -10.03 4.09
C LYS A 150 -9.56 -11.41 3.46
N TYR A 151 -8.55 -12.20 3.78
CA TYR A 151 -8.26 -13.49 3.16
C TYR A 151 -8.51 -14.66 4.12
N GLY A 152 -8.50 -14.46 5.43
CA GLY A 152 -8.73 -15.50 6.43
C GLY A 152 -10.21 -15.78 6.69
N LYS A 153 -10.76 -15.14 7.74
CA LYS A 153 -12.10 -15.43 8.29
C LYS A 153 -13.23 -15.08 7.31
N HIS A 154 -13.08 -14.03 6.51
CA HIS A 154 -14.16 -13.47 5.67
C HIS A 154 -14.01 -13.72 4.17
N TRP A 155 -13.25 -14.74 3.76
CA TRP A 155 -12.83 -14.98 2.37
C TRP A 155 -13.91 -15.17 1.29
N ARG A 156 -15.19 -15.35 1.66
CA ARG A 156 -16.23 -15.90 0.78
C ARG A 156 -16.49 -15.14 -0.53
N LYS A 157 -16.09 -13.87 -0.65
CA LYS A 157 -16.34 -13.02 -1.84
C LYS A 157 -15.09 -12.37 -2.44
N THR A 158 -13.91 -12.58 -1.86
CA THR A 158 -12.71 -11.84 -2.23
C THR A 158 -11.96 -12.57 -3.36
N PRO A 159 -11.43 -11.86 -4.37
CA PRO A 159 -10.55 -12.47 -5.38
C PRO A 159 -9.28 -13.02 -4.74
N TYR A 160 -8.61 -13.96 -5.42
CA TYR A 160 -7.37 -14.65 -5.01
C TYR A 160 -6.39 -13.79 -4.21
N LEU A 161 -5.72 -14.40 -3.23
CA LEU A 161 -4.66 -13.78 -2.44
C LEU A 161 -3.53 -13.38 -3.40
N PRO A 162 -3.20 -12.08 -3.53
CA PRO A 162 -2.16 -11.64 -4.44
C PRO A 162 -0.82 -12.30 -4.10
N LEU A 163 -0.12 -12.80 -5.13
CA LEU A 163 1.15 -13.51 -4.99
C LEU A 163 2.18 -12.71 -4.17
N LEU A 164 2.31 -11.41 -4.45
CA LEU A 164 3.24 -10.54 -3.75
C LEU A 164 2.86 -10.34 -2.28
N LEU A 165 1.57 -10.29 -1.95
CA LEU A 165 1.14 -10.18 -0.55
C LEU A 165 1.45 -11.47 0.22
N PHE A 166 1.20 -12.64 -0.41
CA PHE A 166 1.50 -13.94 0.17
C PHE A 166 3.00 -14.13 0.42
N THR A 167 3.82 -13.83 -0.58
CA THR A 167 5.28 -13.99 -0.48
C THR A 167 5.89 -12.96 0.46
N ASN A 168 5.58 -11.66 0.32
CA ASN A 168 6.20 -10.62 1.15
C ASN A 168 5.90 -10.77 2.64
N LEU A 169 4.69 -11.22 3.03
CA LEU A 169 4.41 -11.44 4.45
C LEU A 169 5.30 -12.55 5.02
N ALA A 170 5.47 -13.66 4.30
CA ALA A 170 6.37 -14.74 4.69
C ALA A 170 7.85 -14.29 4.73
N LEU A 171 8.29 -13.47 3.76
CA LEU A 171 9.66 -12.93 3.77
C LEU A 171 9.91 -12.00 4.96
N ASN A 172 8.94 -11.13 5.27
CA ASN A 172 9.01 -10.28 6.44
C ASN A 172 9.09 -11.11 7.71
N ALA A 173 8.39 -12.24 7.79
CA ALA A 173 8.47 -13.13 8.94
C ALA A 173 9.91 -13.63 9.16
N VAL A 174 10.58 -14.09 8.10
CA VAL A 174 11.99 -14.52 8.16
C VAL A 174 12.90 -13.36 8.61
N GLN A 175 12.66 -12.13 8.16
CA GLN A 175 13.47 -10.96 8.52
C GLN A 175 13.35 -10.54 9.99
N ILE A 176 12.23 -10.86 10.64
CA ILE A 176 11.99 -10.51 12.05
C ILE A 176 12.15 -11.70 13.00
N GLU A 177 12.64 -12.86 12.52
CA GLU A 177 12.73 -14.11 13.29
C GLU A 177 13.28 -13.92 14.71
N GLY A 178 14.44 -13.26 14.84
CA GLY A 178 15.10 -13.05 16.13
C GLY A 178 14.53 -11.92 17.00
N ARG A 179 13.48 -11.24 16.53
CA ARG A 179 12.88 -10.07 17.21
C ARG A 179 11.42 -10.30 17.61
N ALA A 180 10.72 -11.22 16.94
CA ALA A 180 9.32 -11.54 17.23
C ALA A 180 9.18 -12.74 18.18
N ASN A 181 8.16 -12.71 19.04
CA ASN A 181 7.77 -13.87 19.82
C ASN A 181 6.72 -14.71 19.07
N TRP A 182 7.20 -15.66 18.26
CA TRP A 182 6.37 -16.49 17.37
C TRP A 182 5.28 -17.31 18.05
N ARG A 183 5.38 -17.55 19.36
CA ARG A 183 4.35 -18.25 20.13
C ARG A 183 3.02 -17.48 20.19
N TYR A 184 3.07 -16.16 20.03
CA TYR A 184 1.91 -15.27 20.15
C TYR A 184 1.52 -14.63 18.80
N VAL A 185 2.15 -15.04 17.70
CA VAL A 185 1.78 -14.55 16.37
C VAL A 185 0.70 -15.48 15.80
N PRO A 186 -0.55 -15.01 15.65
CA PRO A 186 -1.63 -15.85 15.14
C PRO A 186 -1.35 -16.28 13.69
N VAL A 187 -1.91 -17.41 13.28
CA VAL A 187 -1.99 -17.80 11.87
C VAL A 187 -3.29 -18.54 11.65
N PHE A 188 -4.02 -18.14 10.61
CA PHE A 188 -5.22 -18.85 10.19
C PHE A 188 -4.93 -20.32 9.86
N GLY A 189 -5.71 -21.22 10.44
CA GLY A 189 -5.67 -22.65 10.12
C GLY A 189 -4.60 -23.45 10.86
N LEU A 190 -3.83 -22.82 11.76
CA LEU A 190 -3.14 -23.54 12.83
C LEU A 190 -4.11 -23.70 14.00
N SER A 191 -4.20 -24.92 14.52
CA SER A 191 -4.99 -25.23 15.70
C SER A 191 -4.22 -24.84 16.97
N GLU A 192 -4.95 -24.51 18.04
CA GLU A 192 -4.37 -24.01 19.31
C GLU A 192 -3.42 -25.01 20.01
N ASP A 193 -3.50 -26.29 19.64
CA ASP A 193 -2.63 -27.37 20.12
C ASP A 193 -1.28 -27.44 19.39
N VAL A 194 -1.09 -26.71 18.28
CA VAL A 194 0.21 -26.65 17.59
C VAL A 194 1.15 -25.69 18.31
N VAL A 195 2.13 -26.26 18.99
CA VAL A 195 3.20 -25.48 19.62
C VAL A 195 4.14 -24.93 18.54
N VAL A 196 3.96 -23.65 18.19
CA VAL A 196 4.87 -22.92 17.30
C VAL A 196 6.17 -22.59 18.06
N ARG A 197 7.28 -23.23 17.67
CA ARG A 197 8.58 -23.04 18.36
C ARG A 197 9.42 -21.91 17.76
N GLY A 198 9.17 -21.54 16.52
CA GLY A 198 9.90 -20.48 15.82
C GLY A 198 9.27 -20.12 14.47
N VAL A 199 9.99 -19.31 13.68
CA VAL A 199 9.49 -18.81 12.38
C VAL A 199 9.22 -19.94 11.40
N GLY A 200 10.00 -21.03 11.43
CA GLY A 200 9.82 -22.18 10.55
C GLY A 200 8.47 -22.88 10.73
N ASP A 201 8.11 -23.20 11.97
CA ASP A 201 6.80 -23.80 12.30
C ASP A 201 5.66 -22.85 11.91
N TRP A 202 5.84 -21.56 12.20
CA TRP A 202 4.86 -20.53 11.84
C TRP A 202 4.66 -20.44 10.32
N LEU A 203 5.75 -20.46 9.54
CA LEU A 203 5.71 -20.38 8.08
C LEU A 203 5.04 -21.59 7.43
N GLU A 204 5.27 -22.80 7.96
CA GLU A 204 4.57 -23.99 7.45
C GLU A 204 3.07 -23.93 7.76
N GLY A 205 2.70 -23.42 8.93
CA GLY A 205 1.30 -23.11 9.25
C GLY A 205 0.69 -22.06 8.32
N TYR A 206 1.41 -20.97 8.08
CA TYR A 206 1.02 -19.91 7.15
C TYR A 206 0.81 -20.45 5.73
N ILE A 207 1.77 -21.23 5.21
CA ILE A 207 1.67 -21.87 3.89
C ILE A 207 0.44 -22.77 3.86
N LYS A 208 0.24 -23.63 4.86
CA LYS A 208 -0.92 -24.53 4.94
C LYS A 208 -2.24 -23.75 4.93
N GLY A 209 -2.33 -22.66 5.69
CA GLY A 209 -3.52 -21.84 5.83
C GLY A 209 -3.88 -20.99 4.61
N TYR A 210 -2.88 -20.56 3.82
CA TYR A 210 -3.08 -19.55 2.77
C TYR A 210 -2.73 -19.98 1.35
N GLN A 211 -1.92 -21.02 1.12
CA GLN A 211 -1.50 -21.39 -0.23
C GLN A 211 -2.67 -21.68 -1.18
N THR A 212 -3.78 -22.22 -0.67
CA THR A 212 -4.98 -22.53 -1.46
C THR A 212 -5.73 -21.29 -1.93
N ARG A 213 -5.44 -20.13 -1.34
CA ARG A 213 -6.03 -18.82 -1.70
C ARG A 213 -5.23 -18.07 -2.75
N VAL A 214 -3.96 -18.44 -2.97
CA VAL A 214 -3.16 -17.96 -4.10
C VAL A 214 -3.69 -18.60 -5.38
N GLU A 215 -3.54 -17.95 -6.54
CA GLU A 215 -3.90 -18.54 -7.83
C GLU A 215 -3.13 -19.83 -8.09
N LYS A 216 -3.81 -20.86 -8.61
CA LYS A 216 -3.28 -22.22 -8.77
C LYS A 216 -1.94 -22.26 -9.52
N GLN A 217 -1.80 -21.43 -10.56
CA GLN A 217 -0.60 -21.34 -11.39
C GLN A 217 0.65 -20.87 -10.63
N TYR A 218 0.51 -20.08 -9.55
CA TYR A 218 1.64 -19.53 -8.81
C TYR A 218 1.94 -20.26 -7.50
N ARG A 219 1.03 -21.11 -7.00
CA ARG A 219 1.14 -21.74 -5.66
C ARG A 219 2.45 -22.46 -5.44
N LYS A 220 2.83 -23.33 -6.38
CA LYS A 220 4.02 -24.19 -6.26
C LYS A 220 5.29 -23.35 -6.17
N SER A 221 5.47 -22.41 -7.10
CA SER A 221 6.63 -21.51 -7.13
C SER A 221 6.70 -20.63 -5.88
N ALA A 222 5.58 -20.04 -5.47
CA ALA A 222 5.51 -19.20 -4.27
C ALA A 222 5.91 -19.96 -3.00
N VAL A 223 5.37 -21.17 -2.80
CA VAL A 223 5.68 -22.01 -1.64
C VAL A 223 7.14 -22.45 -1.66
N ALA A 224 7.65 -22.88 -2.81
CA ALA A 224 9.05 -23.26 -2.98
C ALA A 224 9.99 -22.08 -2.67
N TYR A 225 9.66 -20.88 -3.16
CA TYR A 225 10.44 -19.69 -2.90
C TYR A 225 10.45 -19.29 -1.41
N ILE A 226 9.31 -19.35 -0.72
CA ILE A 226 9.25 -19.10 0.72
C ILE A 226 10.12 -20.09 1.50
N ARG A 227 10.00 -21.39 1.21
CA ARG A 227 10.80 -22.44 1.86
C ARG A 227 12.29 -22.31 1.57
N ALA A 228 12.65 -21.92 0.36
CA ALA A 228 14.03 -21.61 0.00
C ALA A 228 14.61 -20.46 0.83
N ARG A 229 13.82 -19.40 1.04
CA ARG A 229 14.24 -18.24 1.84
C ARG A 229 14.40 -18.58 3.32
N LEU A 230 13.49 -19.38 3.87
CA LEU A 230 13.62 -19.92 5.23
C LEU A 230 14.89 -20.76 5.37
N ALA A 231 15.10 -21.76 4.49
CA ALA A 231 16.28 -22.62 4.53
C ALA A 231 17.59 -21.83 4.41
N PHE A 232 17.60 -20.78 3.57
CA PHE A 232 18.76 -19.89 3.47
C PHE A 232 19.03 -19.13 4.78
N ALA A 233 17.99 -18.61 5.45
CA ALA A 233 18.13 -17.93 6.74
C ALA A 233 18.61 -18.88 7.85
N GLU A 234 18.15 -20.13 7.83
CA GLU A 234 18.59 -21.23 8.71
C GLU A 234 20.01 -21.73 8.39
N LYS A 235 20.67 -21.18 7.34
CA LYS A 235 21.98 -21.61 6.81
C LYS A 235 21.99 -23.06 6.27
N ASP A 236 20.83 -23.63 5.97
CA ASP A 236 20.68 -24.91 5.25
C ASP A 236 20.68 -24.66 3.73
N PHE A 237 21.86 -24.33 3.21
CA PHE A 237 22.05 -24.00 1.79
C PHE A 237 21.70 -25.17 0.84
N PRO A 238 22.00 -26.44 1.15
CA PRO A 238 21.59 -27.56 0.31
C PRO A 238 20.06 -27.68 0.18
N ARG A 239 19.32 -27.48 1.27
CA ARG A 239 17.84 -27.42 1.23
C ARG A 239 17.36 -26.20 0.48
N ALA A 240 17.95 -25.02 0.70
CA ALA A 240 17.61 -23.81 -0.04
C ALA A 240 17.73 -24.05 -1.56
N ALA A 241 18.82 -24.65 -2.02
CA ALA A 241 19.02 -24.97 -3.43
C ALA A 241 17.97 -25.96 -3.97
N LYS A 242 17.64 -27.01 -3.22
CA LYS A 242 16.59 -27.97 -3.60
C LYS A 242 15.22 -27.32 -3.75
N GLU A 243 14.87 -26.37 -2.89
CA GLU A 243 13.60 -25.65 -2.98
C GLU A 243 13.59 -24.63 -4.13
N ILE A 244 14.68 -23.87 -4.33
CA ILE A 244 14.79 -22.89 -5.43
C ILE A 244 14.60 -23.56 -6.79
N LEU A 245 15.16 -24.76 -6.99
CA LEU A 245 15.01 -25.51 -8.25
C LEU A 245 13.57 -25.93 -8.56
N LYS A 246 12.64 -25.86 -7.60
CA LYS A 246 11.21 -26.12 -7.81
C LYS A 246 10.43 -24.88 -8.23
N VAL A 247 11.05 -23.70 -8.19
CA VAL A 247 10.44 -22.43 -8.58
C VAL A 247 10.40 -22.37 -10.10
N GLU A 248 9.20 -22.48 -10.66
CA GLU A 248 8.94 -22.32 -12.09
C GLU A 248 8.86 -20.84 -12.45
N GLU A 249 9.00 -20.48 -13.74
CA GLU A 249 8.98 -19.07 -14.19
C GLU A 249 7.76 -18.33 -13.64
N GLU A 250 8.02 -17.23 -12.92
CA GLU A 250 6.97 -16.44 -12.29
C GLU A 250 6.66 -15.19 -13.11
N ALA A 251 5.36 -14.84 -13.18
CA ALA A 251 4.86 -13.74 -13.99
C ALA A 251 5.25 -12.35 -13.47
N VAL A 252 5.77 -12.23 -12.24
CA VAL A 252 6.05 -10.94 -11.60
C VAL A 252 7.54 -10.65 -11.62
N GLU A 253 7.95 -9.65 -12.42
CA GLU A 253 9.36 -9.32 -12.68
C GLU A 253 10.21 -9.11 -11.41
N VAL A 254 9.67 -8.42 -10.39
CA VAL A 254 10.39 -8.18 -9.12
C VAL A 254 10.67 -9.47 -8.36
N LEU A 255 9.77 -10.44 -8.44
CA LEU A 255 9.92 -11.72 -7.76
C LEU A 255 10.96 -12.58 -8.49
N VAL A 256 10.98 -12.55 -9.82
CA VAL A 256 12.04 -13.20 -10.62
C VAL A 256 13.42 -12.67 -10.29
N LEU A 257 13.59 -11.35 -10.14
CA LEU A 257 14.86 -10.76 -9.70
C LEU A 257 15.24 -11.21 -8.28
N SER A 258 14.26 -11.29 -7.38
CA SER A 258 14.48 -11.73 -6.00
C SER A 258 14.89 -13.21 -5.91
N ILE A 259 14.28 -14.08 -6.73
CA ILE A 259 14.63 -15.49 -6.87
C ILE A 259 16.05 -15.63 -7.42
N ARG A 260 16.40 -14.90 -8.50
CA ARG A 260 17.75 -14.93 -9.08
C ARG A 260 18.82 -14.45 -8.09
N ARG A 261 18.51 -13.43 -7.29
CA ARG A 261 19.39 -12.98 -6.20
C ARG A 261 19.62 -14.08 -5.18
N LEU A 262 18.55 -14.72 -4.68
CA LEU A 262 18.67 -15.82 -3.73
C LEU A 262 19.47 -16.98 -4.33
N LEU A 263 19.21 -17.32 -5.59
CA LEU A 263 19.88 -18.38 -6.32
C LEU A 263 21.40 -18.14 -6.42
N LEU A 264 21.83 -16.91 -6.72
CA LEU A 264 23.25 -16.52 -6.72
C LEU A 264 23.88 -16.59 -5.31
N MET A 265 23.17 -16.13 -4.28
CA MET A 265 23.63 -16.19 -2.89
C MET A 265 23.81 -17.64 -2.43
N THR A 266 22.79 -18.49 -2.62
CA THR A 266 22.85 -19.91 -2.27
C THR A 266 23.96 -20.64 -3.03
N TRP A 267 24.15 -20.32 -4.32
CA TRP A 267 25.26 -20.89 -5.09
C TRP A 267 26.62 -20.51 -4.51
N TYR A 268 26.81 -19.24 -4.12
CA TYR A 268 28.07 -18.76 -3.55
C TYR A 268 28.39 -19.51 -2.25
N GLU A 269 27.42 -19.60 -1.34
CA GLU A 269 27.57 -20.32 -0.07
C GLU A 269 27.96 -21.79 -0.31
N LEU A 270 27.24 -22.49 -1.20
CA LEU A 270 27.52 -23.89 -1.54
C LEU A 270 28.89 -24.09 -2.20
N ARG A 271 29.36 -23.10 -2.97
CA ARG A 271 30.59 -23.21 -3.75
C ARG A 271 31.84 -22.87 -2.94
N TYR A 272 31.74 -21.86 -2.06
CA TYR A 272 32.91 -21.25 -1.42
C TYR A 272 32.89 -21.28 0.10
N CYS A 273 31.72 -21.47 0.72
CA CYS A 273 31.58 -21.44 2.18
C CYS A 273 31.34 -22.84 2.79
N SER A 274 30.98 -23.83 1.98
CA SER A 274 30.74 -25.21 2.42
C SER A 274 32.04 -25.99 2.67
N GLY A 275 32.76 -25.70 3.76
CA GLY A 275 33.91 -26.49 4.21
C GLY A 275 35.05 -26.61 3.19
N ASP A 276 35.79 -27.73 3.23
CA ASP A 276 37.01 -27.93 2.42
C ASP A 276 36.73 -28.20 0.93
N ALA A 277 35.50 -28.62 0.59
CA ALA A 277 35.12 -29.00 -0.77
C ALA A 277 33.74 -28.45 -1.17
N PRO A 278 33.60 -27.91 -2.40
CA PRO A 278 32.33 -27.41 -2.91
C PRO A 278 31.19 -28.43 -2.87
N ASP A 279 30.02 -28.02 -2.40
CA ASP A 279 28.84 -28.89 -2.39
C ASP A 279 28.43 -29.24 -3.84
N PRO A 280 28.15 -30.52 -4.15
CA PRO A 280 27.71 -30.94 -5.48
C PRO A 280 26.47 -30.20 -6.01
N MET A 281 25.62 -29.72 -5.10
CA MET A 281 24.43 -28.95 -5.42
C MET A 281 24.75 -27.59 -6.04
N ALA A 282 25.93 -27.01 -5.79
CA ALA A 282 26.34 -25.76 -6.43
C ALA A 282 26.31 -25.87 -7.96
N ARG A 283 26.87 -26.94 -8.52
CA ARG A 283 26.88 -27.18 -9.98
C ARG A 283 25.48 -27.43 -10.55
N LYS A 284 24.59 -28.04 -9.76
CA LYS A 284 23.19 -28.29 -10.16
C LYS A 284 22.36 -27.01 -10.15
N LEU A 285 22.65 -26.11 -9.20
CA LEU A 285 21.94 -24.85 -9.04
C LEU A 285 22.33 -23.84 -10.13
N LEU A 286 23.63 -23.70 -10.41
CA LEU A 286 24.16 -22.85 -11.47
C LEU A 286 25.39 -23.48 -12.12
N THR A 287 25.30 -23.66 -13.43
CA THR A 287 26.42 -24.03 -14.30
C THR A 287 27.27 -22.81 -14.66
N ASP A 288 26.64 -21.67 -14.97
CA ASP A 288 27.32 -20.41 -15.28
C ASP A 288 26.74 -19.22 -14.48
N PRO A 289 27.33 -18.89 -13.31
CA PRO A 289 26.91 -17.73 -12.53
C PRO A 289 27.18 -16.40 -13.23
N ARG A 290 28.18 -16.31 -14.13
CA ARG A 290 28.50 -15.07 -14.86
C ARG A 290 27.43 -14.76 -15.89
N ALA A 291 26.95 -15.76 -16.62
CA ALA A 291 25.81 -15.61 -17.51
C ALA A 291 24.56 -15.14 -16.75
N THR A 292 24.30 -15.71 -15.57
CA THR A 292 23.15 -15.31 -14.74
C THR A 292 23.26 -13.85 -14.27
N LEU A 293 24.45 -13.41 -13.83
CA LEU A 293 24.71 -12.01 -13.48
C LEU A 293 24.50 -11.08 -14.67
N LYS A 294 24.94 -11.47 -15.88
CA LYS A 294 24.70 -10.71 -17.10
C LYS A 294 23.20 -10.54 -17.36
N THR A 295 22.41 -11.63 -17.30
CA THR A 295 20.95 -11.55 -17.47
C THR A 295 20.26 -10.69 -16.42
N VAL A 296 20.71 -10.74 -15.16
CA VAL A 296 20.16 -9.87 -14.10
C VAL A 296 20.44 -8.39 -14.41
N ARG A 297 21.66 -8.05 -14.84
CA ARG A 297 22.03 -6.68 -15.23
C ARG A 297 21.23 -6.19 -16.43
N GLU A 298 21.06 -7.03 -17.45
CA GLU A 298 20.26 -6.70 -18.64
C GLU A 298 18.81 -6.43 -18.29
N ARG A 299 18.20 -7.27 -17.44
CA ARG A 299 16.83 -7.06 -16.94
C ARG A 299 16.71 -5.77 -16.12
N LEU A 300 17.66 -5.49 -15.24
CA LEU A 300 17.66 -4.24 -14.48
C LEU A 300 17.78 -3.01 -15.39
N ARG A 301 18.62 -3.09 -16.43
CA ARG A 301 18.73 -2.02 -17.43
C ARG A 301 17.43 -1.82 -18.19
N ASP A 302 16.82 -2.89 -18.70
CA ASP A 302 15.52 -2.85 -19.37
C ASP A 302 14.43 -2.22 -18.47
N LEU A 303 14.40 -2.55 -17.17
CA LEU A 303 13.47 -1.91 -16.23
C LEU A 303 13.69 -0.40 -16.11
N VAL A 304 14.94 0.06 -16.04
CA VAL A 304 15.28 1.49 -16.00
C VAL A 304 14.92 2.18 -17.31
N GLU A 305 15.21 1.56 -18.45
CA GLU A 305 14.86 2.08 -19.78
C GLU A 305 13.33 2.18 -19.95
N ARG A 306 12.57 1.15 -19.55
CA ARG A 306 11.10 1.18 -19.56
C ARG A 306 10.55 2.28 -18.66
N GLN A 307 11.14 2.51 -17.49
CA GLN A 307 10.75 3.61 -16.61
C GLN A 307 10.97 4.96 -17.31
N GLY A 308 12.11 5.14 -17.98
CA GLY A 308 12.39 6.34 -18.77
C GLY A 308 11.41 6.55 -19.92
N THR A 309 11.09 5.49 -20.68
CA THR A 309 10.09 5.54 -21.76
C THR A 309 8.69 5.85 -21.24
N LEU A 310 8.27 5.25 -20.12
CA LEU A 310 6.99 5.56 -19.48
C LEU A 310 6.93 7.02 -19.01
N HIS A 311 8.03 7.54 -18.48
CA HIS A 311 8.12 8.95 -18.12
C HIS A 311 7.98 9.85 -19.35
N ALA A 312 8.72 9.58 -20.42
CA ALA A 312 8.62 10.33 -21.67
C ALA A 312 7.19 10.26 -22.29
N HIS A 313 6.56 9.09 -22.28
CA HIS A 313 5.15 8.96 -22.69
C HIS A 313 4.23 9.80 -21.80
N SER A 314 4.43 9.78 -20.48
CA SER A 314 3.62 10.59 -19.56
C SER A 314 3.79 12.09 -19.82
N GLU A 315 5.02 12.56 -20.04
CA GLU A 315 5.32 13.95 -20.41
C GLU A 315 4.70 14.32 -21.75
N HIS A 316 4.66 13.39 -22.72
CA HIS A 316 4.02 13.62 -24.01
C HIS A 316 2.49 13.70 -23.91
N PHE A 317 1.83 12.86 -23.10
CA PHE A 317 0.37 12.87 -22.98
C PHE A 317 -0.18 13.98 -22.08
N LEU A 318 0.60 14.45 -21.10
CA LEU A 318 0.15 15.46 -20.12
C LEU A 318 -0.33 16.78 -20.76
N PRO A 319 0.38 17.38 -21.74
CA PRO A 319 -0.10 18.57 -22.46
C PRO A 319 -1.50 18.37 -23.06
N PHE A 320 -1.74 17.24 -23.72
CA PHE A 320 -3.05 16.91 -24.29
C PHE A 320 -4.13 16.81 -23.20
N ILE A 321 -3.88 16.06 -22.13
CA ILE A 321 -4.86 15.86 -21.05
C ILE A 321 -5.22 17.19 -20.37
N ASN A 322 -4.22 18.02 -20.05
CA ASN A 322 -4.42 19.32 -19.40
C ASN A 322 -5.19 20.30 -20.31
N ALA A 323 -4.83 20.34 -21.60
CA ALA A 323 -5.52 21.16 -22.57
C ALA A 323 -6.96 20.68 -22.81
N PHE A 324 -7.20 19.37 -22.89
CA PHE A 324 -8.55 18.83 -23.01
C PHE A 324 -9.43 19.13 -21.78
N ALA A 325 -8.88 19.01 -20.57
CA ALA A 325 -9.59 19.39 -19.35
C ALA A 325 -9.95 20.89 -19.31
N THR A 326 -9.04 21.73 -19.79
CA THR A 326 -9.28 23.18 -19.94
C THR A 326 -10.39 23.44 -20.96
N LEU A 327 -10.36 22.76 -22.11
CA LEU A 327 -11.39 22.86 -23.14
C LEU A 327 -12.78 22.49 -22.60
N LEU A 328 -12.89 21.41 -21.83
CA LEU A 328 -14.14 21.01 -21.17
C LEU A 328 -14.63 22.07 -20.19
N THR A 329 -13.75 22.55 -19.30
CA THR A 329 -14.11 23.59 -18.30
C THR A 329 -14.60 24.87 -18.97
N LEU A 330 -13.98 25.28 -20.08
CA LEU A 330 -14.43 26.41 -20.86
C LEU A 330 -15.80 26.16 -21.48
N ARG A 331 -16.03 25.00 -22.10
CA ARG A 331 -17.33 24.65 -22.68
C ARG A 331 -18.45 24.63 -21.63
N ASP A 332 -18.23 23.97 -20.49
CA ASP A 332 -19.22 23.90 -19.40
C ASP A 332 -19.55 25.30 -18.85
N GLY A 333 -18.56 26.20 -18.82
CA GLY A 333 -18.76 27.60 -18.46
C GLY A 333 -19.59 28.36 -19.49
N LEU A 334 -19.33 28.15 -20.78
CA LEU A 334 -20.04 28.80 -21.87
C LEU A 334 -21.51 28.39 -21.98
N GLU A 335 -21.85 27.13 -21.65
CA GLU A 335 -23.24 26.65 -21.63
C GLU A 335 -24.10 27.39 -20.60
N LYS A 336 -23.48 27.92 -19.55
CA LYS A 336 -24.15 28.67 -18.48
C LYS A 336 -24.24 30.17 -18.75
N MET A 337 -23.64 30.65 -19.83
CA MET A 337 -23.58 32.07 -20.18
C MET A 337 -24.47 32.38 -21.38
N PRO A 338 -25.05 33.59 -21.47
CA PRO A 338 -25.73 34.03 -22.68
C PRO A 338 -24.81 33.91 -23.91
N PRO A 339 -25.34 33.54 -25.09
CA PRO A 339 -24.54 33.34 -26.29
C PRO A 339 -23.81 34.60 -26.76
N GLU A 340 -24.38 35.77 -26.48
CA GLU A 340 -23.84 37.06 -26.88
C GLU A 340 -23.57 37.92 -25.64
N GLY A 341 -22.33 38.39 -25.48
CA GLY A 341 -21.98 39.29 -24.38
C GLY A 341 -20.49 39.45 -24.12
N LEU A 342 -20.09 40.67 -23.72
CA LEU A 342 -18.71 41.01 -23.33
C LEU A 342 -18.17 40.07 -22.23
N ALA A 343 -19.03 39.59 -21.34
CA ALA A 343 -18.70 38.66 -20.27
C ALA A 343 -18.20 37.31 -20.80
N ARG A 344 -18.82 36.79 -21.88
CA ARG A 344 -18.44 35.52 -22.52
C ARG A 344 -17.04 35.61 -23.14
N SER A 345 -16.77 36.70 -23.85
CA SER A 345 -15.45 36.97 -24.45
C SER A 345 -14.36 37.12 -23.40
N LYS A 346 -14.63 37.86 -22.31
CA LYS A 346 -13.70 38.01 -21.18
C LYS A 346 -13.42 36.69 -20.47
N TYR A 347 -14.43 35.83 -20.31
CA TYR A 347 -14.29 34.52 -19.67
C TYR A 347 -13.36 33.58 -20.46
N LEU A 348 -13.43 33.65 -21.80
CA LEU A 348 -12.63 32.80 -22.68
C LEU A 348 -11.19 33.27 -22.85
N TYR A 349 -10.94 34.58 -22.85
CA TYR A 349 -9.71 35.15 -23.40
C TYR A 349 -8.43 34.59 -22.77
N GLN A 350 -8.28 34.70 -21.44
CA GLN A 350 -7.05 34.33 -20.77
C GLN A 350 -6.83 32.80 -20.74
N PRO A 351 -7.80 31.96 -20.32
CA PRO A 351 -7.55 30.51 -20.24
C PRO A 351 -7.39 29.86 -21.62
N ARG A 352 -8.09 30.37 -22.66
CA ARG A 352 -7.89 29.90 -24.04
C ARG A 352 -6.47 30.23 -24.52
N LYS A 353 -6.00 31.45 -24.28
CA LYS A 353 -4.65 31.88 -24.68
C LYS A 353 -3.58 31.00 -24.03
N GLU A 354 -3.66 30.82 -22.72
CA GLU A 354 -2.74 29.96 -21.95
C GLU A 354 -2.76 28.52 -22.46
N ALA A 355 -3.94 27.97 -22.77
CA ALA A 355 -4.05 26.61 -23.31
C ALA A 355 -3.43 26.48 -24.72
N LEU A 356 -3.59 27.49 -25.58
CA LEU A 356 -2.97 27.50 -26.91
C LEU A 356 -1.45 27.64 -26.84
N GLU A 357 -0.94 28.48 -25.93
CA GLU A 357 0.50 28.63 -25.66
C GLU A 357 1.10 27.32 -25.12
N ALA A 358 0.44 26.68 -24.17
CA ALA A 358 0.88 25.39 -23.61
C ALA A 358 0.90 24.25 -24.65
N LEU A 359 0.08 24.35 -25.72
CA LEU A 359 0.09 23.39 -26.82
C LEU A 359 1.16 23.69 -27.88
N GLN A 360 1.82 24.84 -27.86
CA GLN A 360 2.72 25.28 -28.95
C GLN A 360 3.79 24.23 -29.31
N ASP A 361 4.40 23.63 -28.30
CA ASP A 361 5.45 22.61 -28.46
C ASP A 361 4.90 21.18 -28.60
N TYR A 362 3.59 21.01 -28.45
CA TYR A 362 2.91 19.72 -28.62
C TYR A 362 2.57 19.49 -30.10
N ILE A 363 3.54 18.92 -30.83
CA ILE A 363 3.46 18.63 -32.27
C ILE A 363 2.91 17.20 -32.45
N HIS A 364 1.58 17.08 -32.46
CA HIS A 364 0.86 15.82 -32.64
C HIS A 364 -0.54 16.10 -33.23
N GLU A 365 -1.14 15.14 -33.94
CA GLU A 365 -2.48 15.30 -34.56
C GLU A 365 -3.57 15.69 -33.54
N SER A 366 -3.46 15.15 -32.32
CA SER A 366 -4.38 15.47 -31.23
C SER A 366 -4.15 16.88 -30.66
N GLY A 367 -2.94 17.42 -30.80
CA GLY A 367 -2.62 18.81 -30.50
C GLY A 367 -3.22 19.77 -31.53
N ASP A 368 -3.16 19.41 -32.81
CA ASP A 368 -3.79 20.16 -33.89
C ASP A 368 -5.31 20.20 -33.73
N TRP A 369 -5.91 19.05 -33.40
CA TRP A 369 -7.32 18.96 -33.08
C TRP A 369 -7.71 19.86 -31.90
N LEU A 370 -6.93 19.87 -30.81
CA LEU A 370 -7.20 20.74 -29.66
C LEU A 370 -7.07 22.22 -30.02
N ARG A 371 -6.03 22.61 -30.76
CA ARG A 371 -5.85 23.98 -31.26
C ARG A 371 -7.06 24.42 -32.09
N GLU A 372 -7.55 23.55 -32.98
CA GLU A 372 -8.78 23.78 -33.75
C GLU A 372 -9.98 24.00 -32.82
N LYS A 373 -10.18 23.15 -31.81
CA LYS A 373 -11.32 23.27 -30.88
C LYS A 373 -11.25 24.51 -30.01
N PHE A 374 -10.07 24.90 -29.53
CA PHE A 374 -9.89 26.16 -28.81
C PHE A 374 -10.12 27.37 -29.70
N ASN A 375 -9.70 27.33 -30.96
CA ASN A 375 -9.96 28.41 -31.91
C ASN A 375 -11.45 28.55 -32.24
N ALA A 376 -12.18 27.43 -32.32
CA ALA A 376 -13.63 27.43 -32.52
C ALA A 376 -14.45 27.92 -31.30
N LEU A 377 -13.82 28.15 -30.13
CA LEU A 377 -14.48 28.77 -28.98
C LEU A 377 -14.52 30.31 -29.08
N ALA A 378 -13.63 30.92 -29.86
CA ALA A 378 -13.58 32.37 -30.07
C ALA A 378 -14.71 32.82 -31.00
#